data_AF-A0A4Y0BGH2-F1
#
_entry.id   AF-A0A4Y0BGH2-F1
#
_cell.length_a   1.000
_cell.length_b   1.000
_cell.length_c   1.000
_cell.angle_alpha   90.00
_cell.angle_beta   90.00
_cell.angle_gamma   90.00
#
_symmetry.space_group_name_H-M   'P 1'
#
loop_
_entity.id
_entity.type
_entity.pdbx_description
1 polymer ?
#
loop_
_entity_poly.entity_id
_entity_poly.type
_entity_poly.pdbx_seq_one_letter_code
_entity_poly.pdbx_strand_id
1 'polypeptide(L)'
;MIGVKKRIASEQAQLLPTQISFSLGSPIPVESEDAQKLRFHELEFVQCLANPNYLHFLAQRGYFKDAAFVNYLKYLLYWKEPEYAKYLKFPMCLYFLDLLQYEHFRREIVSAQCCKFIDDQAILLWQHYTRRRTRLTALGTTSLTGLAVGGQPVGGGVQGTLLSNGPCHHAEQ
;
A
#
# COMPACT_ATOMS: atom_id res chain seq x y z
N MET A 1 -59.16 -14.62 -66.98
CA MET A 1 -58.33 -13.76 -66.11
C MET A 1 -58.87 -13.87 -64.70
N ILE A 2 -58.08 -14.53 -63.84
CA ILE A 2 -58.44 -15.19 -62.57
C ILE A 2 -57.58 -14.43 -61.54
N GLY A 3 -58.09 -13.76 -60.52
CA GLY A 3 -58.98 -14.27 -59.50
C GLY A 3 -58.17 -14.48 -58.22
N VAL A 4 -58.28 -13.49 -57.32
CA VAL A 4 -58.25 -13.67 -55.86
C VAL A 4 -56.92 -14.08 -55.23
N LYS A 5 -56.17 -13.05 -54.81
CA LYS A 5 -55.65 -12.86 -53.43
C LYS A 5 -55.90 -14.05 -52.50
N LYS A 6 -55.00 -15.03 -52.57
CA LYS A 6 -54.79 -16.02 -51.51
C LYS A 6 -53.74 -15.43 -50.58
N ARG A 7 -54.13 -15.17 -49.32
CA ARG A 7 -53.93 -16.11 -48.20
C ARG A 7 -52.43 -16.01 -47.83
N ILE A 8 -52.02 -15.51 -46.68
CA ILE A 8 -52.38 -16.01 -45.34
C ILE A 8 -52.00 -14.90 -44.35
N ALA A 9 -52.93 -14.59 -43.46
CA ALA A 9 -52.67 -13.80 -42.27
C ALA A 9 -51.83 -14.62 -41.29
N SER A 10 -50.65 -14.11 -40.91
CA SER A 10 -50.01 -14.30 -39.60
C SER A 10 -48.52 -13.93 -39.72
N GLU A 11 -48.15 -12.68 -39.44
CA GLU A 11 -46.93 -12.37 -38.64
C GLU A 11 -46.82 -10.86 -38.41
N GLN A 12 -47.74 -10.35 -37.59
CA GLN A 12 -47.54 -9.11 -36.85
C GLN A 12 -47.46 -9.52 -35.39
N ALA A 13 -46.27 -9.83 -34.90
CA ALA A 13 -45.97 -9.92 -33.47
C ALA A 13 -44.47 -9.75 -33.21
N GLN A 14 -44.10 -8.52 -32.85
CA GLN A 14 -43.28 -8.21 -31.68
C GLN A 14 -41.80 -8.62 -31.69
N LEU A 15 -41.00 -7.58 -31.95
CA LEU A 15 -39.69 -7.35 -31.35
C LEU A 15 -39.64 -7.76 -29.86
N LEU A 16 -38.81 -8.74 -29.53
CA LEU A 16 -38.13 -8.80 -28.25
C LEU A 16 -36.64 -9.13 -28.50
N PRO A 17 -35.71 -8.40 -27.87
CA PRO A 17 -34.29 -8.69 -27.97
C PRO A 17 -34.05 -10.08 -27.38
N THR A 18 -33.40 -10.94 -28.16
CA THR A 18 -32.90 -12.23 -27.70
C THR A 18 -32.07 -11.98 -26.44
N GLN A 19 -32.66 -12.34 -25.31
CA GLN A 19 -32.01 -12.30 -24.01
C GLN A 19 -30.71 -13.09 -24.14
N ILE A 20 -29.59 -12.40 -23.96
CA ILE A 20 -28.32 -13.04 -23.63
C ILE A 20 -28.62 -13.86 -22.38
N SER A 21 -28.70 -15.17 -22.53
CA SER A 21 -28.70 -16.10 -21.42
C SER A 21 -27.39 -15.88 -20.67
N PHE A 22 -27.44 -15.05 -19.62
CA PHE A 22 -26.41 -14.97 -18.62
C PHE A 22 -26.45 -16.32 -17.90
N SER A 23 -25.62 -17.25 -18.38
CA SER A 23 -25.44 -18.56 -17.78
C SER A 23 -24.85 -18.33 -16.38
N LEU A 24 -25.75 -18.33 -15.40
CA LEU A 24 -25.45 -18.25 -13.98
C LEU A 24 -24.69 -19.53 -13.59
N GLY A 25 -23.45 -19.36 -13.15
CA GLY A 25 -22.69 -20.44 -12.52
C GLY A 25 -21.64 -21.09 -13.42
N SER A 26 -20.62 -20.32 -13.84
CA SER A 26 -19.29 -20.92 -13.86
C SER A 26 -18.97 -21.31 -12.40
N PRO A 27 -18.54 -22.55 -12.12
CA PRO A 27 -17.98 -22.84 -10.80
C PRO A 27 -16.87 -21.83 -10.60
N ILE A 28 -16.96 -21.03 -9.53
CA ILE A 28 -15.81 -20.27 -9.04
C ILE A 28 -14.69 -21.32 -9.00
N PRO A 29 -13.56 -21.14 -9.70
CA PRO A 29 -12.48 -22.09 -9.62
C PRO A 29 -12.12 -22.18 -8.15
N VAL A 30 -12.48 -23.30 -7.50
CA VAL A 30 -12.08 -23.56 -6.13
C VAL A 30 -10.58 -23.77 -6.24
N GLU A 31 -9.83 -22.69 -6.05
CA GLU A 31 -8.38 -22.75 -6.08
C GLU A 31 -7.95 -23.81 -5.07
N SER A 32 -7.06 -24.72 -5.50
CA SER A 32 -6.57 -25.77 -4.63
C SER A 32 -5.97 -25.15 -3.37
N GLU A 33 -6.05 -25.87 -2.24
CA GLU A 33 -5.45 -25.40 -0.98
C GLU A 33 -3.97 -25.03 -1.14
N ASP A 34 -3.27 -25.70 -2.07
CA ASP A 34 -1.87 -25.43 -2.37
C ASP A 34 -1.68 -24.08 -3.08
N ALA A 35 -2.57 -23.71 -4.00
CA ALA A 35 -2.55 -22.40 -4.64
C ALA A 35 -2.81 -21.26 -3.62
N GLN A 36 -3.71 -21.50 -2.66
CA GLN A 36 -3.99 -20.54 -1.60
C GLN A 36 -2.79 -20.37 -0.65
N LYS A 37 -2.14 -21.48 -0.25
CA LYS A 37 -0.89 -21.44 0.54
C LYS A 37 0.21 -20.70 -0.21
N LEU A 38 0.35 -20.95 -1.51
CA LEU A 38 1.38 -20.32 -2.34
C LEU A 38 1.15 -18.81 -2.45
N ARG A 39 -0.10 -18.39 -2.71
CA ARG A 39 -0.47 -16.96 -2.69
C ARG A 39 -0.21 -16.30 -1.34
N PHE A 40 -0.43 -17.00 -0.23
CA PHE A 40 -0.11 -16.48 1.10
C PHE A 40 1.39 -16.29 1.30
N HIS A 41 2.22 -17.25 0.88
CA HIS A 41 3.67 -17.10 0.93
C HIS A 41 4.17 -15.97 0.02
N GLU A 42 3.59 -15.81 -1.16
CA GLU A 42 3.89 -14.70 -2.07
C GLU A 42 3.53 -13.35 -1.45
N LEU A 43 2.38 -13.26 -0.78
CA LEU A 43 1.94 -12.04 -0.10
C LEU A 43 2.93 -11.62 1.00
N GLU A 44 3.33 -12.55 1.87
CA GLU A 44 4.33 -12.30 2.91
C GLU A 44 5.68 -11.91 2.31
N PHE A 45 6.09 -12.59 1.24
CA PHE A 45 7.32 -12.25 0.52
C PHE A 45 7.28 -10.84 -0.06
N VAL A 46 6.21 -10.45 -0.76
CA VAL A 46 6.04 -9.10 -1.32
C VAL A 46 6.09 -8.07 -0.19
N GLN A 47 5.42 -8.31 0.94
CA GLN A 47 5.48 -7.40 2.08
C GLN A 47 6.88 -7.24 2.68
N CYS A 48 7.70 -8.30 2.69
CA CYS A 48 9.09 -8.22 3.14
C CYS A 48 9.96 -7.30 2.26
N LEU A 49 9.60 -7.09 0.98
CA LEU A 49 10.30 -6.16 0.09
C LEU A 49 10.19 -4.69 0.54
N ALA A 50 9.26 -4.36 1.44
CA ALA A 50 9.19 -3.02 2.03
C ALA A 50 10.39 -2.69 2.92
N ASN A 51 11.12 -3.69 3.42
CA ASN A 51 12.26 -3.48 4.30
C ASN A 51 13.57 -3.35 3.49
N PRO A 52 14.24 -2.19 3.49
CA PRO A 52 15.49 -2.00 2.74
C PRO A 52 16.60 -2.95 3.16
N ASN A 53 16.66 -3.35 4.44
CA ASN A 53 17.66 -4.29 4.94
C ASN A 53 17.46 -5.70 4.36
N TYR A 54 16.21 -6.10 4.13
CA TYR A 54 15.91 -7.39 3.49
C TYR A 54 16.31 -7.39 2.01
N LEU A 55 16.03 -6.29 1.30
CA LEU A 55 16.50 -6.11 -0.07
C LEU A 55 18.04 -6.17 -0.16
N HIS A 56 18.72 -5.49 0.76
CA HIS A 56 20.18 -5.52 0.83
C HIS A 56 20.71 -6.95 1.06
N PHE A 57 20.10 -7.71 1.97
CA PHE A 57 20.43 -9.12 2.19
C PHE A 57 20.25 -9.98 0.93
N LEU A 58 19.17 -9.79 0.18
CA LEU A 58 18.94 -10.49 -1.08
C LEU A 58 20.00 -10.11 -2.13
N ALA A 59 20.36 -8.83 -2.17
CA ALA A 59 21.34 -8.30 -3.11
C ALA A 59 22.75 -8.86 -2.85
N GLN A 60 23.17 -8.92 -1.59
CA GLN A 60 24.46 -9.48 -1.18
C GLN A 60 24.61 -10.95 -1.56
N ARG A 61 23.53 -11.74 -1.46
CA ARG A 61 23.52 -13.15 -1.89
C ARG A 61 23.47 -13.33 -3.41
N GLY A 62 23.27 -12.26 -4.16
CA GLY A 62 23.29 -12.28 -5.62
C GLY A 62 22.00 -12.76 -6.27
N TYR A 63 20.87 -12.83 -5.55
CA TYR A 63 19.58 -13.25 -6.13
C TYR A 63 19.15 -12.34 -7.29
N PHE A 64 19.46 -11.05 -7.21
CA PHE A 64 19.15 -10.07 -8.27
C PHE A 64 20.00 -10.21 -9.54
N LYS A 65 21.04 -11.07 -9.54
CA LYS A 65 21.85 -11.39 -10.73
C LYS A 65 21.21 -12.51 -11.56
N ASP A 66 20.38 -13.34 -10.95
CA ASP A 66 19.71 -14.44 -11.62
C ASP A 66 18.49 -13.95 -12.40
N ALA A 67 18.46 -14.21 -13.71
CA ALA A 67 17.37 -13.85 -14.58
C ALA A 67 16.05 -14.56 -14.21
N ALA A 68 16.13 -15.78 -13.66
CA ALA A 68 14.95 -16.51 -13.20
C ALA A 68 14.26 -15.75 -12.04
N PHE A 69 15.05 -15.25 -11.09
CA PHE A 69 14.53 -14.46 -9.97
C PHE A 69 13.96 -13.11 -10.43
N VAL A 70 14.61 -12.42 -11.36
CA VAL A 70 14.08 -11.18 -11.94
C VAL A 70 12.75 -11.41 -12.68
N ASN A 71 12.61 -12.53 -13.38
CA ASN A 71 11.34 -12.91 -14.00
C ASN A 71 10.26 -13.23 -12.95
N TYR A 72 10.63 -13.82 -11.81
CA TYR A 72 9.71 -14.01 -10.70
C TYR A 72 9.24 -12.66 -10.10
N LEU A 73 10.12 -11.66 -9.96
CA LEU A 73 9.72 -10.31 -9.54
C LEU A 73 8.76 -9.65 -10.55
N LYS A 74 8.94 -9.89 -11.86
CA LYS A 74 7.97 -9.45 -12.88
C LYS A 74 6.61 -10.13 -12.71
N TYR A 75 6.59 -11.42 -12.40
CA TYR A 75 5.35 -12.13 -12.12
C TYR A 75 4.63 -11.47 -10.93
N LEU A 76 5.32 -11.15 -9.83
CA LEU A 76 4.74 -10.50 -8.66
C LEU A 76 4.12 -9.12 -8.91
N LEU A 77 4.31 -8.50 -10.08
CA LEU A 77 3.65 -7.23 -10.41
C LEU A 77 2.12 -7.33 -10.47
N TYR A 78 1.53 -8.54 -10.58
CA TYR A 78 0.07 -8.70 -10.51
C TYR A 78 -0.50 -8.20 -9.17
N TRP A 79 0.30 -8.18 -8.09
CA TRP A 79 -0.11 -7.63 -6.79
C TRP A 79 -0.42 -6.13 -6.82
N LYS A 80 -0.04 -5.41 -7.89
CA LYS A 80 -0.41 -4.01 -8.10
C LYS A 80 -1.86 -3.81 -8.55
N GLU A 81 -2.49 -4.85 -9.09
CA GLU A 81 -3.90 -4.77 -9.49
C GLU A 81 -4.77 -4.51 -8.26
N PRO A 82 -5.79 -3.64 -8.35
CA PRO A 82 -6.59 -3.20 -7.22
C PRO A 82 -7.32 -4.37 -6.51
N GLU A 83 -7.60 -5.44 -7.25
CA GLU A 83 -8.22 -6.67 -6.75
C GLU A 83 -7.38 -7.37 -5.67
N TYR A 84 -6.05 -7.32 -5.81
CA TYR A 84 -5.08 -7.94 -4.92
C TYR A 84 -4.41 -6.93 -3.96
N ALA A 85 -4.20 -5.69 -4.41
CA ALA A 85 -3.52 -4.66 -3.63
C ALA A 85 -4.19 -4.36 -2.28
N LYS A 86 -5.50 -4.61 -2.16
CA LYS A 86 -6.27 -4.46 -0.90
C LYS A 86 -5.78 -5.34 0.25
N TYR A 87 -5.06 -6.44 -0.05
CA TYR A 87 -4.51 -7.34 0.96
C TYR A 87 -3.14 -6.90 1.50
N LEU A 88 -2.50 -5.90 0.87
CA LEU A 88 -1.18 -5.42 1.27
C LEU A 88 -1.29 -4.43 2.43
N LYS A 89 -0.58 -4.72 3.53
CA LYS A 89 -0.52 -3.83 4.70
C LYS A 89 0.48 -2.69 4.53
N PHE A 90 1.55 -2.92 3.77
CA PHE A 90 2.66 -1.99 3.59
C PHE A 90 2.70 -1.46 2.16
N PRO A 91 2.19 -0.25 1.85
CA PRO A 91 2.14 0.26 0.48
C PRO A 91 3.54 0.48 -0.14
N MET A 92 4.58 0.64 0.70
CA MET A 92 5.96 0.80 0.26
C MET A 92 6.51 -0.42 -0.50
N CYS A 93 6.00 -1.63 -0.25
CA CYS A 93 6.51 -2.82 -0.95
C CYS A 93 6.33 -2.72 -2.47
N LEU A 94 5.21 -2.18 -2.94
CA LEU A 94 4.92 -2.03 -4.38
C LEU A 94 5.88 -1.02 -5.02
N TYR A 95 6.24 0.04 -4.30
CA TYR A 95 7.23 1.01 -4.77
C TYR A 95 8.61 0.36 -4.95
N PHE A 96 9.05 -0.44 -3.99
CA PHE A 96 10.31 -1.18 -4.12
C PHE A 96 10.25 -2.26 -5.20
N LEU A 97 9.11 -2.93 -5.36
CA LEU A 97 8.92 -3.91 -6.43
C LEU A 97 9.11 -3.27 -7.81
N ASP A 98 8.58 -2.07 -8.03
CA ASP A 98 8.82 -1.30 -9.26
C ASP A 98 10.30 -0.91 -9.42
N LEU A 99 10.95 -0.46 -8.33
CA LEU A 99 12.36 -0.08 -8.37
C LEU A 99 13.28 -1.28 -8.72
N LEU A 100 12.96 -2.47 -8.22
CA LEU A 100 13.72 -3.70 -8.50
C LEU A 100 13.67 -4.13 -9.98
N GLN A 101 12.73 -3.60 -10.77
CA GLN A 101 12.70 -3.86 -12.21
C GLN A 101 13.85 -3.16 -12.94
N TYR A 102 14.34 -2.05 -12.40
CA TYR A 102 15.49 -1.34 -12.96
C TYR A 102 16.80 -2.00 -12.54
N GLU A 103 17.60 -2.40 -13.53
CA GLU A 103 18.89 -3.05 -13.28
C GLU A 103 19.83 -2.14 -12.47
N HIS A 104 19.82 -0.83 -12.74
CA HIS A 104 20.63 0.14 -12.00
C HIS A 104 20.36 0.08 -10.49
N PHE A 105 19.08 0.08 -10.10
CA PHE A 105 18.71 -0.02 -8.68
C PHE A 105 19.15 -1.35 -8.06
N ARG A 106 19.02 -2.46 -8.79
CA ARG A 106 19.49 -3.78 -8.32
C ARG A 106 21.00 -3.82 -8.05
N ARG A 107 21.80 -3.03 -8.79
CA ARG A 107 23.24 -2.90 -8.55
C ARG A 107 23.53 -2.01 -7.34
N GLU A 108 22.82 -0.89 -7.22
CA GLU A 108 23.05 0.07 -6.14
C GLU A 108 22.64 -0.46 -4.75
N ILE A 109 21.57 -1.25 -4.67
CA ILE A 109 21.07 -1.77 -3.38
C ILE A 109 22.03 -2.77 -2.71
N VAL A 110 23.01 -3.30 -3.45
CA VAL A 110 24.13 -4.10 -2.90
C VAL A 110 25.02 -3.24 -1.97
N SER A 111 25.04 -1.92 -2.16
CA SER A 111 25.79 -0.99 -1.31
C SER A 111 25.07 -0.73 0.01
N ALA A 112 25.77 -0.89 1.13
CA ALA A 112 25.24 -0.58 2.47
C ALA A 112 24.87 0.90 2.61
N GLN A 113 25.56 1.80 1.89
CA GLN A 113 25.26 3.24 1.91
C GLN A 113 23.89 3.53 1.28
N CYS A 114 23.56 2.84 0.18
CA CYS A 114 22.25 2.96 -0.47
C CYS A 114 21.14 2.46 0.48
N CYS A 115 21.34 1.32 1.12
CA CYS A 115 20.40 0.77 2.10
C CYS A 115 20.15 1.75 3.25
N LYS A 116 21.23 2.29 3.85
CA LYS A 116 21.12 3.27 4.94
C LYS A 116 20.41 4.55 4.49
N PHE A 117 20.73 5.05 3.30
CA PHE A 117 20.08 6.23 2.75
C PHE A 117 18.55 6.02 2.61
N ILE A 118 18.12 4.89 2.06
CA ILE A 118 16.71 4.55 1.93
C ILE A 118 16.02 4.47 3.30
N ASP A 119 16.67 3.85 4.29
CA ASP A 119 16.16 3.75 5.65
C ASP A 119 16.01 5.14 6.32
N ASP A 120 17.04 5.99 6.20
CA ASP A 120 17.03 7.37 6.69
C ASP A 120 15.87 8.16 6.04
N GLN A 121 15.68 8.03 4.72
CA GLN A 121 14.58 8.68 3.99
C GLN A 121 13.21 8.20 4.47
N ALA A 122 13.04 6.89 4.72
CA ALA A 122 11.81 6.34 5.28
C ALA A 122 11.53 6.95 6.64
N ILE A 123 12.51 6.98 7.55
CA ILE A 123 12.37 7.59 8.88
C ILE A 123 11.96 9.07 8.78
N LEU A 124 12.60 9.84 7.90
CA LEU A 124 12.27 11.26 7.71
C LEU A 124 10.83 11.44 7.24
N LEU A 125 10.37 10.65 6.26
CA LEU A 125 8.98 10.67 5.80
C LEU A 125 8.00 10.42 6.96
N TRP A 126 8.29 9.43 7.81
CA TRP A 126 7.49 9.11 8.98
C TRP A 126 7.47 10.25 10.01
N GLN A 127 8.63 10.86 10.30
CA GLN A 127 8.70 12.00 11.22
C GLN A 127 7.92 13.21 10.71
N HIS A 128 8.06 13.54 9.42
CA HIS A 128 7.32 14.65 8.81
C HIS A 128 5.81 14.40 8.80
N TYR A 129 5.38 13.20 8.38
CA TYR A 129 3.98 12.82 8.36
C TYR A 129 3.36 12.86 9.77
N THR A 130 4.03 12.25 10.75
CA THR A 130 3.54 12.18 12.13
C THR A 130 3.44 13.58 12.75
N ARG A 131 4.47 14.42 12.60
CA ARG A 131 4.46 15.81 13.10
C ARG A 131 3.41 16.68 12.43
N ARG A 132 3.13 16.49 11.13
CA ARG A 132 2.07 17.22 10.42
C ARG A 132 0.68 16.76 10.87
N ARG A 133 0.51 15.46 11.08
CA ARG A 133 -0.74 14.87 11.60
C ARG A 133 -1.07 15.39 13.00
N THR A 134 -0.12 15.37 13.95
CA THR A 134 -0.33 15.90 15.31
C THR A 134 -0.72 17.38 15.30
N ARG A 135 -0.09 18.19 14.44
CA ARG A 135 -0.44 19.60 14.26
C ARG A 135 -1.87 19.80 13.76
N LEU A 136 -2.30 19.01 12.77
CA LEU A 136 -3.67 19.10 12.22
C LEU A 136 -4.73 18.63 13.24
N THR A 137 -4.47 17.57 14.00
CA THR A 137 -5.37 17.10 15.06
C THR A 137 -5.49 18.11 16.21
N ALA A 138 -4.39 18.76 16.60
CA ALA A 138 -4.40 19.80 17.63
C ALA A 138 -5.22 21.03 17.19
N LEU A 139 -5.08 21.48 15.94
CA LEU A 139 -5.84 22.61 15.40
C LEU A 139 -7.34 22.32 15.25
N GLY A 140 -7.73 21.07 14.96
CA GLY A 140 -9.13 20.66 14.85
C GLY A 140 -9.88 20.59 16.20
N THR A 141 -9.16 20.52 17.32
CA THR A 141 -9.76 20.44 18.66
C THR A 141 -10.09 21.83 19.22
N THR A 142 -9.40 22.89 18.78
CA THR A 142 -9.57 24.25 19.29
C THR A 142 -10.85 24.94 18.79
N SER A 143 -11.52 24.41 17.76
CA SER A 143 -12.72 25.03 17.18
C SER A 143 -14.05 24.62 17.82
N LEU A 144 -14.06 23.72 18.82
CA LEU A 144 -15.30 23.21 19.43
C LEU A 144 -15.48 23.59 20.91
N THR A 145 -14.51 24.25 21.55
CA THR A 145 -14.61 24.72 22.96
C THR A 145 -14.48 26.23 23.09
N GLY A 146 -14.81 26.99 22.04
CA GLY A 146 -14.79 28.44 22.04
C GLY A 146 -16.12 29.07 22.45
N LEU A 147 -16.77 28.61 23.52
CA LEU A 147 -17.93 29.25 24.17
C LEU A 147 -18.12 28.67 25.59
N ALA A 148 -17.21 28.95 26.51
CA ALA A 148 -17.48 28.81 27.95
C ALA A 148 -16.69 29.87 28.71
N VAL A 149 -17.38 30.99 28.94
CA VAL A 149 -17.42 31.83 30.15
C VAL A 149 -16.16 31.84 31.02
N GLY A 150 -15.67 33.05 31.26
CA GLY A 150 -14.49 33.34 32.06
C GLY A 150 -14.48 32.72 33.45
N GLY A 151 -13.27 32.42 33.90
CA GLY A 151 -12.95 32.07 35.27
C GLY A 151 -11.44 32.03 35.42
N GLN A 152 -10.86 33.05 36.06
CA GLN A 152 -9.53 32.94 36.65
C GLN A 152 -9.56 31.85 37.74
N PRO A 153 -8.49 31.07 37.91
CA PRO A 153 -8.20 30.46 39.20
C PRO A 153 -7.02 31.16 39.86
N VAL A 154 -7.31 31.77 41.01
CA VAL A 154 -6.37 32.22 42.04
C VAL A 154 -5.67 30.98 42.64
N GLY A 155 -4.45 31.19 43.13
CA GLY A 155 -3.44 30.15 43.34
C GLY A 155 -3.74 29.11 44.44
N GLY A 156 -2.94 28.05 44.39
CA GLY A 156 -2.84 27.01 45.41
C GLY A 156 -1.68 26.07 45.05
N GLY A 157 -0.52 26.27 45.69
CA GLY A 157 0.68 25.50 45.42
C GLY A 157 0.68 24.12 46.09
N VAL A 158 1.36 23.17 45.46
CA VAL A 158 1.99 22.00 46.10
C VAL A 158 3.21 21.58 45.26
N GLN A 159 4.29 21.31 45.98
CA GLN A 159 5.68 21.14 45.56
C GLN A 159 5.94 19.84 44.77
N GLY A 160 6.89 19.85 43.82
CA GLY A 160 7.38 18.65 43.13
C GLY A 160 8.62 18.88 42.26
N THR A 161 9.76 19.15 42.91
CA THR A 161 11.15 18.85 42.51
C THR A 161 11.68 19.31 41.13
N LEU A 162 12.36 20.45 41.15
CA LEU A 162 13.41 20.86 40.20
C LEU A 162 14.74 20.17 40.58
N LEU A 163 15.28 19.33 39.69
CA LEU A 163 16.70 18.97 39.59
C LEU A 163 17.04 19.08 38.10
N SER A 164 17.52 20.22 37.63
CA SER A 164 18.94 20.60 37.58
C SER A 164 19.82 19.49 36.99
N ASN A 165 20.08 19.57 35.69
CA ASN A 165 21.33 19.13 35.10
C ASN A 165 21.88 20.33 34.32
N GLY A 166 22.88 20.98 34.91
CA GLY A 166 23.53 22.18 34.39
C GLY A 166 24.42 21.93 33.16
N PRO A 167 24.99 23.01 32.59
CA PRO A 167 25.78 22.99 31.37
C PRO A 167 27.25 22.65 31.64
N CYS A 168 27.94 22.02 30.68
CA CYS A 168 29.40 21.98 30.63
C CYS A 168 29.86 22.60 29.29
N HIS A 169 30.53 23.74 29.39
CA HIS A 169 31.22 24.44 28.31
C HIS A 169 32.73 24.12 28.37
N HIS A 170 33.37 24.18 27.19
CA HIS A 170 34.82 24.34 26.91
C HIS A 170 35.68 23.05 26.94
N ALA A 171 36.71 22.85 26.11
CA ALA A 171 37.47 23.75 25.21
C ALA A 171 38.14 22.96 24.05
N GLU A 172 38.59 23.71 23.05
CA GLU A 172 39.60 23.40 22.02
C GLU A 172 40.82 22.60 22.52
N GLN A 173 41.33 21.75 21.62
CA GLN A 173 42.71 21.78 21.10
C GLN A 173 42.69 21.33 19.64
#